data_AF-M2PWP2-F1
#
_entry.id   AF-M2PWP2-F1
#
_cell.length_a   1.000
_cell.length_b   1.000
_cell.length_c   1.000
_cell.angle_alpha   90.00
_cell.angle_beta   90.00
_cell.angle_gamma   90.00
#
_symmetry.space_group_name_H-M   'P 1'
#
loop_
_entity.id
_entity.type
_entity.pdbx_description
1 polymer ?
#
loop_
_entity_poly.entity_id
_entity_poly.type
_entity_poly.pdbx_seq_one_letter_code
_entity_poly.pdbx_strand_id
1 'polypeptide(L)'
;MSQKWAYDGIQALSIRSKQAMISDTHSFLYLGTYDNLNIKKLVFEQRLDHQTTFDSGTAATIIIIKDSETLVPDPEARRQQRLTGSQNSITLQEIVELEQVSAPYLKTWAIFYMLNALRNAPDFQFEDYMHKDSDVFNAPSPVMQLSTGPESATCQYVLDTMHIDEASYEGNDRVFKDIWHQLGLDTPEKQQHLGHDCVIPWVGDQLTVSRIRGLQVFRCQDLNAFDRLEHLETQPGWLHLQMALENSLHTQYFGTRAGLGLIHAAELLNRKGVHTPSVQGTFHHTIQELLEHVAEARFRDLWCTVSGVPSLADLRSKTPTQLHEIAVYIVN
;
A
#
# COMPACT_ATOMS: atom_id res chain seq x y z
N MET A 1 33.28 1.75 22.65
CA MET A 1 32.99 1.08 21.35
C MET A 1 33.74 1.84 20.27
N SER A 2 34.52 1.16 19.43
CA SER A 2 35.20 1.81 18.29
C SER A 2 34.27 1.87 17.08
N GLN A 3 34.44 2.89 16.24
CA GLN A 3 33.72 3.01 14.97
C GLN A 3 33.90 1.78 14.08
N LYS A 4 35.11 1.20 14.07
CA LYS A 4 35.41 -0.05 13.38
C LYS A 4 34.52 -1.20 13.85
N TRP A 5 34.40 -1.41 15.16
CA TRP A 5 33.55 -2.46 15.71
C TRP A 5 32.08 -2.31 15.30
N ALA A 6 31.57 -1.07 15.26
CA ALA A 6 30.21 -0.81 14.80
C ALA A 6 30.02 -1.14 13.31
N TYR A 7 30.96 -0.76 12.45
CA TYR A 7 30.90 -1.12 11.02
C TYR A 7 31.04 -2.62 10.78
N ASP A 8 31.97 -3.27 11.47
CA ASP A 8 32.16 -4.73 11.37
C ASP A 8 30.86 -5.45 11.82
N GLY A 9 30.20 -4.94 12.87
CA GLY A 9 28.91 -5.45 13.34
C GLY A 9 27.79 -5.28 12.32
N ILE A 10 27.65 -4.08 11.72
CA ILE A 10 26.65 -3.81 10.68
C ILE A 10 26.90 -4.68 9.45
N GLN A 11 28.16 -4.82 9.03
CA GLN A 11 28.53 -5.67 7.90
C GLN A 11 28.20 -7.15 8.17
N ALA A 12 28.48 -7.65 9.36
CA ALA A 12 28.13 -9.01 9.74
C ALA A 12 26.61 -9.24 9.75
N LEU A 13 25.82 -8.26 10.20
CA LEU A 13 24.36 -8.31 10.15
C LEU A 13 23.85 -8.30 8.71
N SER A 14 24.39 -7.44 7.85
CA SER A 14 24.05 -7.37 6.43
C SER A 14 24.34 -8.70 5.71
N ILE A 15 25.52 -9.30 5.91
CA ILE A 15 25.87 -10.60 5.32
C ILE A 15 24.90 -11.70 5.78
N ARG A 16 24.58 -11.76 7.08
CA ARG A 16 23.64 -12.76 7.61
C ARG A 16 22.23 -12.54 7.07
N SER A 17 21.80 -11.28 6.97
CA SER A 17 20.50 -10.92 6.38
C SER A 17 20.41 -11.37 4.93
N LYS A 18 21.46 -11.14 4.13
CA LYS A 18 21.54 -11.59 2.73
C LYS A 18 21.49 -13.11 2.59
N GLN A 19 22.21 -13.83 3.46
CA GLN A 19 22.16 -15.30 3.50
C GLN A 19 20.78 -15.83 3.86
N ALA A 20 20.14 -15.23 4.87
CA ALA A 20 18.77 -15.58 5.28
C ALA A 20 17.77 -15.31 4.16
N MET A 21 17.88 -14.16 3.50
CA MET A 21 17.07 -13.81 2.33
C MET A 21 17.20 -14.86 1.23
N ILE A 22 18.43 -15.20 0.80
CA ILE A 22 18.65 -16.21 -0.24
C ILE A 22 18.01 -17.55 0.17
N SER A 23 18.24 -17.98 1.41
CA SER A 23 17.63 -19.21 1.94
C SER A 23 16.10 -19.18 1.90
N ASP A 24 15.49 -18.06 2.31
CA ASP A 24 14.04 -17.90 2.35
C ASP A 24 13.46 -17.83 0.92
N THR A 25 14.08 -17.11 -0.01
CA THR A 25 13.64 -17.05 -1.42
C THR A 25 13.69 -18.40 -2.14
N HIS A 26 14.53 -19.33 -1.66
CA HIS A 26 14.56 -20.70 -2.16
C HIS A 26 13.49 -21.60 -1.53
N SER A 27 12.96 -21.23 -0.36
CA SER A 27 12.07 -22.08 0.43
C SER A 27 10.60 -21.63 0.37
N PHE A 28 10.37 -20.35 0.11
CA PHE A 28 9.07 -19.70 0.21
C PHE A 28 8.77 -18.84 -1.01
N LEU A 29 7.48 -18.57 -1.21
CA LEU A 29 7.03 -17.58 -2.17
C LEU A 29 7.47 -16.19 -1.72
N TYR A 30 7.72 -15.31 -2.69
CA TYR A 30 8.05 -13.93 -2.43
C TYR A 30 7.49 -13.00 -3.49
N LEU A 31 7.36 -11.74 -3.11
CA LEU A 31 7.08 -10.63 -4.01
C LEU A 31 8.18 -9.58 -3.88
N GLY A 32 8.35 -8.79 -4.93
CA GLY A 32 9.34 -7.71 -4.96
C GLY A 32 8.69 -6.35 -5.06
N THR A 33 9.41 -5.35 -4.57
CA THR A 33 9.10 -3.93 -4.79
C THR A 33 10.40 -3.14 -4.86
N TYR A 34 10.41 -2.05 -5.62
CA TYR A 34 11.48 -1.06 -5.57
C TYR A 34 10.93 0.35 -5.78
N ASP A 35 11.68 1.32 -5.31
CA ASP A 35 11.40 2.74 -5.49
C ASP A 35 12.68 3.58 -5.44
N ASN A 36 12.53 4.85 -5.80
CA ASN A 36 13.62 5.80 -5.98
C ASN A 36 14.23 6.16 -4.64
N LEU A 37 15.55 6.07 -4.57
CA LEU A 37 16.37 6.56 -3.48
C LEU A 37 17.03 7.87 -3.91
N ASN A 38 16.54 8.98 -3.36
CA ASN A 38 17.09 10.31 -3.65
C ASN A 38 17.83 10.87 -2.44
N ILE A 39 19.16 10.93 -2.51
CA ILE A 39 20.00 11.42 -1.41
C ILE A 39 20.54 12.80 -1.76
N LYS A 40 20.05 13.81 -1.05
CA LYS A 40 20.55 15.18 -1.18
C LYS A 40 21.69 15.43 -0.20
N LYS A 41 22.90 15.67 -0.71
CA LYS A 41 24.02 16.12 0.11
C LYS A 41 24.12 17.64 0.06
N LEU A 42 23.63 18.29 1.10
CA LEU A 42 23.72 19.74 1.24
C LEU A 42 25.11 20.14 1.75
N VAL A 43 25.76 21.03 1.02
CA VAL A 43 26.99 21.69 1.46
C VAL A 43 26.66 23.16 1.72
N PHE A 44 26.92 23.64 2.94
CA PHE A 44 26.58 25.00 3.36
C PHE A 44 27.54 26.07 2.80
N GLU A 45 28.77 25.67 2.45
CA GLU A 45 29.76 26.52 1.77
C GLU A 45 30.23 25.83 0.50
N GLN A 46 29.71 26.24 -0.65
CA GLN A 46 30.11 25.65 -1.93
C GLN A 46 31.53 26.08 -2.31
N ARG A 47 32.39 25.11 -2.58
CA ARG A 47 33.72 25.29 -3.19
C ARG A 47 33.76 24.58 -4.53
N LEU A 48 34.75 24.87 -5.37
CA LEU A 48 34.90 24.24 -6.69
C LEU A 48 34.90 22.71 -6.63
N ASP A 49 35.45 22.14 -5.56
CA ASP A 49 35.55 20.70 -5.25
C ASP A 49 34.50 20.19 -4.25
N HIS A 50 33.65 21.07 -3.72
CA HIS A 50 32.69 20.74 -2.68
C HIS A 50 31.34 21.39 -2.98
N GLN A 51 30.59 20.76 -3.86
CA GLN A 51 29.27 21.23 -4.28
C GLN A 51 28.17 20.40 -3.63
N THR A 52 26.98 20.99 -3.56
CA THR A 52 25.76 20.25 -3.24
C THR A 52 25.55 19.19 -4.31
N THR A 53 25.52 17.91 -3.91
CA THR A 53 25.22 16.80 -4.83
C THR A 53 23.81 16.27 -4.57
N PHE A 54 23.22 15.72 -5.62
CA PHE A 54 21.97 15.00 -5.58
C PHE A 54 22.22 13.65 -6.24
N ASP A 55 22.27 12.60 -5.43
CA ASP A 55 22.54 11.25 -5.89
C ASP A 55 21.20 10.53 -6.02
N SER A 56 20.93 10.02 -7.22
CA SER A 56 19.75 9.22 -7.54
C SER A 56 20.13 7.76 -7.60
N GLY A 57 19.41 6.91 -6.88
CA GLY A 57 19.55 5.46 -6.90
C GLY A 57 18.20 4.78 -6.75
N THR A 58 18.23 3.47 -6.55
CA THR A 58 17.05 2.64 -6.33
C THR A 58 17.25 1.82 -5.05
N ALA A 59 16.19 1.66 -4.27
CA ALA A 59 16.13 0.72 -3.15
C ALA A 59 15.06 -0.34 -3.43
N ALA A 60 15.41 -1.61 -3.24
CA ALA A 60 14.50 -2.72 -3.47
C ALA A 60 14.28 -3.53 -2.18
N THR A 61 13.08 -4.11 -2.05
CA THR A 61 12.72 -4.96 -0.92
C THR A 61 12.06 -6.23 -1.44
N ILE A 62 12.46 -7.37 -0.86
CA ILE A 62 11.88 -8.68 -1.10
C ILE A 62 11.04 -9.05 0.11
N ILE A 63 9.78 -9.39 -0.12
CA ILE A 63 8.81 -9.73 0.91
C ILE A 63 8.51 -11.22 0.79
N ILE A 64 8.94 -11.99 1.77
CA ILE A 64 8.72 -13.42 1.88
C ILE A 64 7.33 -13.68 2.45
N ILE A 65 6.59 -14.57 1.78
CA ILE A 65 5.29 -15.06 2.19
C ILE A 65 5.49 -16.44 2.82
N LYS A 66 5.43 -16.49 4.16
CA LYS A 66 5.67 -17.72 4.93
C LYS A 66 4.44 -18.60 5.11
N ASP A 67 3.27 -18.09 4.73
CA ASP A 67 2.02 -18.82 4.80
C ASP A 67 2.03 -20.00 3.82
N SER A 68 2.02 -21.22 4.37
CA SER A 68 2.02 -22.47 3.62
C SER A 68 0.75 -22.71 2.81
N GLU A 69 -0.35 -22.02 3.14
CA GLU A 69 -1.61 -22.10 2.39
C GLU A 69 -1.63 -21.14 1.19
N THR A 70 -0.58 -20.31 1.03
CA THR A 70 -0.48 -19.38 -0.11
C THR A 70 -0.42 -20.16 -1.42
N LEU A 71 -1.33 -19.83 -2.32
CA LEU A 71 -1.36 -20.40 -3.65
C LEU A 71 -0.13 -19.96 -4.45
N VAL A 72 0.64 -20.94 -4.92
CA VAL A 72 1.74 -20.71 -5.87
C VAL A 72 1.12 -20.28 -7.21
N PRO A 73 1.47 -19.11 -7.77
CA PRO A 73 0.91 -18.70 -9.04
C PRO A 73 1.39 -19.64 -10.16
N ASP A 74 0.45 -20.16 -10.95
CA ASP A 74 0.74 -21.05 -12.09
C ASP A 74 1.11 -20.22 -13.34
N PRO A 75 2.35 -20.36 -13.86
CA PRO A 75 2.79 -19.65 -15.06
C PRO A 75 1.94 -19.91 -16.30
N GLU A 76 1.45 -21.13 -16.48
CA GLU A 76 0.66 -21.51 -17.66
C GLU A 76 -0.76 -20.97 -17.56
N ALA A 77 -1.43 -21.17 -16.41
CA ALA A 77 -2.74 -20.57 -16.17
C ALA A 77 -2.71 -19.05 -16.37
N ARG A 78 -1.65 -18.39 -15.90
CA ARG A 78 -1.46 -16.96 -16.10
C ARG A 78 -1.30 -16.58 -17.59
N ARG A 79 -0.51 -17.34 -18.37
CA ARG A 79 -0.39 -17.11 -19.82
C ARG A 79 -1.73 -17.25 -20.53
N GLN A 80 -2.50 -18.29 -20.20
CA GLN A 80 -3.85 -18.49 -20.74
C GLN A 80 -4.81 -17.35 -20.36
N GLN A 81 -4.74 -16.87 -19.13
CA GLN A 81 -5.54 -15.74 -18.67
C GLN A 81 -5.18 -14.45 -19.42
N ARG A 82 -3.89 -14.18 -19.66
CA ARG A 82 -3.44 -13.03 -20.47
C ARG A 82 -3.92 -13.11 -21.92
N LEU A 83 -3.86 -14.29 -22.54
CA LEU A 83 -4.40 -14.51 -23.89
C LEU A 83 -5.90 -14.20 -23.93
N THR A 84 -6.64 -14.75 -22.97
CA THR A 84 -8.09 -14.48 -22.84
C THR A 84 -8.38 -12.99 -22.67
N GLY A 85 -7.67 -12.32 -21.76
CA GLY A 85 -7.84 -10.90 -21.47
C GLY A 85 -7.43 -10.00 -22.63
N SER A 86 -6.48 -10.42 -23.48
CA SER A 86 -6.10 -9.68 -24.68
C SER A 86 -7.20 -9.66 -25.76
N GLN A 87 -8.09 -10.65 -25.74
CA GLN A 87 -9.21 -10.77 -26.67
C GLN A 87 -10.50 -10.20 -26.07
N ASN A 88 -10.66 -10.31 -24.75
CA ASN A 88 -11.84 -9.91 -24.00
C ASN A 88 -11.43 -8.98 -22.85
N SER A 89 -11.09 -7.73 -23.18
CA SER A 89 -10.75 -6.72 -22.19
C SER A 89 -11.97 -6.32 -21.36
N ILE A 90 -11.76 -6.10 -20.07
CA ILE A 90 -12.80 -5.56 -19.19
C ILE A 90 -13.30 -4.21 -19.70
N THR A 91 -14.61 -4.06 -19.76
CA THR A 91 -15.31 -2.87 -20.23
C THR A 91 -15.74 -1.98 -19.06
N LEU A 92 -16.05 -0.71 -19.36
CA LEU A 92 -16.58 0.19 -18.34
C LEU A 92 -17.90 -0.32 -17.74
N GLN A 93 -18.75 -0.94 -18.56
CA GLN A 93 -20.00 -1.51 -18.09
C GLN A 93 -19.75 -2.63 -17.09
N GLU A 94 -18.85 -3.56 -17.39
CA GLU A 94 -18.49 -4.64 -16.46
C GLU A 94 -17.90 -4.11 -15.16
N ILE A 95 -17.11 -3.03 -15.19
CA ILE A 95 -16.60 -2.37 -13.97
C ILE A 95 -17.75 -1.85 -13.10
N VAL A 96 -18.74 -1.18 -13.69
CA VAL A 96 -19.92 -0.69 -12.97
C VAL A 96 -20.76 -1.85 -12.43
N GLU A 97 -20.91 -2.94 -13.19
CA GLU A 97 -21.62 -4.14 -12.75
C GLU A 97 -20.89 -4.80 -11.56
N LEU A 98 -19.56 -4.91 -11.60
CA LEU A 98 -18.76 -5.41 -10.48
C LEU A 98 -18.88 -4.54 -9.22
N GLU A 99 -18.95 -3.22 -9.39
CA GLU A 99 -19.21 -2.28 -8.30
C GLU A 99 -20.59 -2.52 -7.69
N GLN A 100 -21.63 -2.64 -8.52
CA GLN A 100 -23.00 -2.91 -8.07
C GLN A 100 -23.11 -4.25 -7.31
N VAL A 101 -22.44 -5.29 -7.79
CA VAL A 101 -22.37 -6.60 -7.11
C VAL A 101 -21.66 -6.47 -5.75
N SER A 102 -20.64 -5.63 -5.65
CA SER A 102 -19.85 -5.43 -4.43
C SER A 102 -20.51 -4.45 -3.44
N ALA A 103 -21.40 -3.58 -3.90
CA ALA A 103 -21.98 -2.49 -3.12
C ALA A 103 -22.68 -2.94 -1.82
N PRO A 104 -23.48 -4.03 -1.77
CA PRO A 104 -24.08 -4.50 -0.51
C PRO A 104 -23.03 -4.87 0.54
N TYR A 105 -21.92 -5.47 0.11
CA TYR A 105 -20.83 -5.84 0.99
C TYR A 105 -20.08 -4.59 1.49
N LEU A 106 -19.75 -3.66 0.59
CA LEU A 106 -19.12 -2.38 0.95
C LEU A 106 -19.97 -1.58 1.94
N LYS A 107 -21.29 -1.57 1.74
CA LYS A 107 -22.26 -0.95 2.66
C LYS A 107 -22.22 -1.57 4.06
N THR A 108 -22.11 -2.89 4.13
CA THR A 108 -22.00 -3.61 5.42
C THR A 108 -20.76 -3.16 6.18
N TRP A 109 -19.62 -3.00 5.49
CA TRP A 109 -18.41 -2.44 6.08
C TRP A 109 -18.54 -0.96 6.45
N ALA A 110 -19.21 -0.14 5.63
CA ALA A 110 -19.46 1.27 5.96
C ALA A 110 -20.28 1.42 7.25
N ILE A 111 -21.32 0.59 7.43
CA ILE A 111 -22.13 0.54 8.66
C ILE A 111 -21.25 0.13 9.86
N PHE A 112 -20.41 -0.89 9.67
CA PHE A 112 -19.46 -1.30 10.71
C PHE A 112 -18.49 -0.17 11.07
N TYR A 113 -17.96 0.58 10.10
CA TYR A 113 -17.08 1.73 10.38
C TYR A 113 -17.81 2.83 11.18
N MET A 114 -19.08 3.11 10.87
CA MET A 114 -19.90 4.05 11.67
C MET A 114 -20.09 3.58 13.12
N LEU A 115 -20.35 2.29 13.32
CA LEU A 115 -20.45 1.69 14.65
C LEU A 115 -19.11 1.68 15.38
N ASN A 116 -18.01 1.37 14.68
CA ASN A 116 -16.67 1.36 15.24
C ASN A 116 -16.21 2.76 15.66
N ALA A 117 -16.58 3.80 14.88
CA ALA A 117 -16.35 5.18 15.27
C ALA A 117 -17.08 5.54 16.58
N LEU A 118 -18.30 5.04 16.79
CA LEU A 118 -19.02 5.20 18.05
C LEU A 118 -18.34 4.44 19.20
N ARG A 119 -17.89 3.20 18.96
CA ARG A 119 -17.17 2.38 19.96
C ARG A 119 -15.90 3.06 20.47
N ASN A 120 -15.16 3.69 19.56
CA ASN A 120 -13.90 4.37 19.87
C ASN A 120 -14.10 5.78 20.43
N ALA A 121 -15.31 6.32 20.39
CA ALA A 121 -15.60 7.65 20.93
C ALA A 121 -15.54 7.63 22.47
N PRO A 122 -14.67 8.44 23.10
CA PRO A 122 -14.52 8.47 24.56
C PRO A 122 -15.83 8.77 25.30
N ASP A 123 -16.67 9.65 24.74
CA ASP A 123 -17.93 10.07 25.36
C ASP A 123 -18.98 8.95 25.39
N PHE A 124 -18.88 7.95 24.49
CA PHE A 124 -19.78 6.80 24.48
C PHE A 124 -19.40 5.76 25.55
N GLN A 125 -18.13 5.68 25.95
CA GLN A 125 -17.62 4.74 26.96
C GLN A 125 -18.06 3.30 26.70
N PHE A 126 -17.68 2.75 25.54
CA PHE A 126 -18.14 1.43 25.08
C PHE A 126 -17.90 0.30 26.08
N GLU A 127 -16.80 0.36 26.85
CA GLU A 127 -16.48 -0.66 27.85
C GLU A 127 -17.52 -0.79 28.97
N ASP A 128 -18.26 0.28 29.25
CA ASP A 128 -19.30 0.34 30.27
C ASP A 128 -20.71 0.27 29.65
N TYR A 129 -20.82 0.01 28.35
CA TYR A 129 -22.10 -0.12 27.67
C TYR A 129 -22.72 -1.50 27.94
N MET A 130 -23.97 -1.51 28.41
CA MET A 130 -24.68 -2.71 28.88
C MET A 130 -24.74 -3.84 27.84
N HIS A 131 -24.71 -3.50 26.55
CA HIS A 131 -24.84 -4.45 25.45
C HIS A 131 -23.57 -4.53 24.59
N LYS A 132 -22.39 -4.27 25.17
CA LYS A 132 -21.10 -4.27 24.44
C LYS A 132 -20.77 -5.61 23.76
N ASP A 133 -21.27 -6.71 24.30
CA ASP A 133 -21.06 -8.07 23.78
C ASP A 133 -22.02 -8.45 22.64
N SER A 134 -22.83 -7.50 22.15
CA SER A 134 -23.77 -7.74 21.04
C SER A 134 -23.04 -7.94 19.70
N ASP A 135 -23.47 -8.95 18.95
CA ASP A 135 -22.89 -9.30 17.64
C ASP A 135 -22.95 -8.18 16.59
N VAL A 136 -23.86 -7.22 16.76
CA VAL A 136 -23.94 -5.98 15.95
C VAL A 136 -22.60 -5.24 15.87
N PHE A 137 -21.77 -5.33 16.91
CA PHE A 137 -20.48 -4.63 16.97
C PHE A 137 -19.32 -5.46 16.41
N ASN A 138 -19.55 -6.70 15.97
CA ASN A 138 -18.55 -7.54 15.36
C ASN A 138 -18.22 -7.06 13.95
N ALA A 139 -16.97 -7.22 13.54
CA ALA A 139 -16.57 -6.94 12.17
C ALA A 139 -17.31 -7.87 11.20
N PRO A 140 -17.77 -7.38 10.04
CA PRO A 140 -18.32 -8.24 8.99
C PRO A 140 -17.28 -9.29 8.56
N SER A 141 -17.75 -10.42 8.03
CA SER A 141 -16.86 -11.43 7.49
C SER A 141 -15.99 -10.84 6.37
N PRO A 142 -14.67 -11.05 6.39
CA PRO A 142 -13.77 -10.57 5.33
C PRO A 142 -14.02 -11.32 4.02
N VAL A 143 -13.76 -10.66 2.88
CA VAL A 143 -13.86 -11.29 1.53
C VAL A 143 -12.89 -12.46 1.41
N MET A 144 -11.67 -12.27 1.92
CA MET A 144 -10.61 -13.25 1.92
C MET A 144 -9.73 -12.99 3.13
N GLN A 145 -9.92 -13.77 4.19
CA GLN A 145 -9.06 -13.69 5.37
C GLN A 145 -7.75 -14.38 5.06
N LEU A 146 -6.64 -13.64 5.12
CA LEU A 146 -5.31 -14.24 5.08
C LEU A 146 -4.98 -14.88 6.44
N SER A 147 -4.15 -15.92 6.42
CA SER A 147 -3.66 -16.58 7.64
C SER A 147 -2.97 -15.56 8.55
N THR A 148 -3.27 -15.61 9.84
CA THR A 148 -2.70 -14.70 10.84
C THR A 148 -1.89 -15.47 11.88
N GLY A 149 -0.81 -14.85 12.36
CA GLY A 149 0.04 -15.40 13.41
C GLY A 149 1.53 -15.31 13.08
N PRO A 150 2.41 -15.71 14.01
CA PRO A 150 3.85 -15.64 13.80
C PRO A 150 4.36 -16.51 12.64
N GLU A 151 3.66 -17.61 12.33
CA GLU A 151 4.06 -18.56 11.29
C GLU A 151 3.73 -18.06 9.88
N SER A 152 2.64 -17.29 9.71
CA SER A 152 2.25 -16.67 8.44
C SER A 152 2.79 -15.24 8.27
N ALA A 153 3.46 -14.70 9.30
CA ALA A 153 4.00 -13.35 9.27
C ALA A 153 5.01 -13.18 8.14
N THR A 154 4.79 -12.15 7.31
CA THR A 154 5.72 -11.84 6.22
C THR A 154 7.06 -11.37 6.76
N CYS A 155 8.12 -11.69 6.02
CA CYS A 155 9.47 -11.23 6.34
C CYS A 155 9.97 -10.33 5.22
N GLN A 156 10.60 -9.20 5.57
CA GLN A 156 11.05 -8.22 4.60
C GLN A 156 12.57 -8.16 4.61
N TYR A 157 13.18 -8.30 3.43
CA TYR A 157 14.61 -8.15 3.23
C TYR A 157 14.87 -6.98 2.30
N VAL A 158 15.53 -5.95 2.82
CA VAL A 158 15.99 -4.81 2.02
C VAL A 158 17.27 -5.21 1.29
N LEU A 159 17.30 -5.00 -0.02
CA LEU A 159 18.46 -5.26 -0.87
C LEU A 159 19.51 -4.15 -0.73
N ASP A 160 20.74 -4.45 -1.16
CA ASP A 160 21.80 -3.46 -1.26
C ASP A 160 21.34 -2.35 -2.22
N THR A 161 21.54 -1.09 -1.82
CA THR A 161 21.12 0.07 -2.61
C THR A 161 21.83 0.10 -3.96
N MET A 162 21.09 0.35 -5.02
CA MET A 162 21.60 0.38 -6.39
C MET A 162 21.84 1.83 -6.81
N HIS A 163 23.03 2.14 -7.32
CA HIS A 163 23.30 3.45 -7.92
C HIS A 163 22.83 3.46 -9.39
N ILE A 164 21.53 3.26 -9.57
CA ILE A 164 20.85 3.16 -10.86
C ILE A 164 19.64 4.10 -10.79
N ASP A 165 19.44 4.90 -11.82
CA ASP A 165 18.24 5.73 -11.97
C ASP A 165 17.18 4.95 -12.77
N GLU A 166 16.06 4.62 -12.13
CA GLU A 166 14.95 3.89 -12.75
C GLU A 166 14.00 4.77 -13.59
N ALA A 167 14.30 6.05 -13.85
CA ALA A 167 13.42 6.91 -14.64
C ALA A 167 13.22 6.46 -16.10
N SER A 168 14.07 5.56 -16.61
CA SER A 168 14.08 5.08 -18.00
C SER A 168 13.85 3.56 -18.11
N TYR A 169 13.46 3.09 -19.29
CA TYR A 169 13.36 1.65 -19.57
C TYR A 169 14.69 0.91 -19.35
N GLU A 170 15.80 1.49 -19.81
CA GLU A 170 17.14 0.93 -19.60
C GLU A 170 17.50 0.90 -18.10
N GLY A 171 17.14 1.94 -17.36
CA GLY A 171 17.28 1.99 -15.90
C GLY A 171 16.56 0.85 -15.21
N ASN A 172 15.27 0.65 -15.51
CA ASN A 172 14.48 -0.45 -14.94
C ASN A 172 15.06 -1.83 -15.29
N ASP A 173 15.53 -2.04 -16.52
CA ASP A 173 16.20 -3.29 -16.89
C ASP A 173 17.48 -3.54 -16.08
N ARG A 174 18.29 -2.50 -15.86
CA ARG A 174 19.49 -2.58 -15.02
C ARG A 174 19.16 -2.87 -13.57
N VAL A 175 18.08 -2.29 -13.04
CA VAL A 175 17.57 -2.59 -11.69
C VAL A 175 17.27 -4.08 -11.55
N PHE A 176 16.50 -4.67 -12.47
CA PHE A 176 16.21 -6.11 -12.40
C PHE A 176 17.45 -6.98 -12.50
N LYS A 177 18.41 -6.64 -13.38
CA LYS A 177 19.69 -7.37 -13.48
C LYS A 177 20.45 -7.36 -12.14
N ASP A 178 20.50 -6.23 -11.46
CA ASP A 178 21.15 -6.09 -10.16
C ASP A 178 20.38 -6.87 -9.07
N ILE A 179 19.05 -6.74 -9.02
CA ILE A 179 18.20 -7.52 -8.11
C ILE A 179 18.44 -9.03 -8.29
N TRP A 180 18.44 -9.54 -9.51
CA TRP A 180 18.69 -10.97 -9.77
C TRP A 180 20.10 -11.38 -9.34
N HIS A 181 21.10 -10.53 -9.56
CA HIS A 181 22.45 -10.77 -9.05
C HIS A 181 22.49 -10.82 -7.51
N GLN A 182 21.82 -9.90 -6.82
CA GLN A 182 21.76 -9.88 -5.36
C GLN A 182 21.02 -11.08 -4.75
N LEU A 183 20.02 -11.60 -5.46
CA LEU A 183 19.32 -12.85 -5.14
C LEU A 183 20.11 -14.11 -5.55
N GLY A 184 21.23 -13.95 -6.27
CA GLY A 184 22.01 -15.07 -6.80
C GLY A 184 21.27 -15.87 -7.87
N LEU A 185 20.38 -15.23 -8.64
CA LEU A 185 19.56 -15.80 -9.71
C LEU A 185 20.11 -15.44 -11.11
N ASP A 186 21.39 -15.07 -11.20
CA ASP A 186 22.06 -14.55 -12.39
C ASP A 186 22.75 -15.62 -13.25
N THR A 187 22.59 -16.91 -12.95
CA THR A 187 23.10 -18.00 -13.80
C THR A 187 22.09 -18.38 -14.88
N PRO A 188 22.54 -18.87 -16.06
CA PRO A 188 21.64 -19.27 -17.15
C PRO A 188 20.57 -20.27 -16.72
N GLU A 189 20.91 -21.25 -15.88
CA GLU A 189 19.99 -22.27 -15.40
C GLU A 189 18.89 -21.67 -14.51
N LYS A 190 19.25 -20.72 -13.64
CA LYS A 190 18.29 -20.05 -12.76
C LYS A 190 17.41 -19.07 -13.53
N GLN A 191 17.96 -18.37 -14.51
CA GLN A 191 17.19 -17.50 -15.41
C GLN A 191 16.19 -18.31 -16.24
N GLN A 192 16.60 -19.47 -16.75
CA GLN A 192 15.70 -20.38 -17.45
C GLN A 192 14.55 -20.84 -16.53
N HIS A 193 14.87 -21.27 -15.31
CA HIS A 193 13.86 -21.65 -14.32
C HIS A 193 12.89 -20.50 -14.01
N LEU A 194 13.41 -19.30 -13.75
CA LEU A 194 12.59 -18.11 -13.53
C LEU A 194 11.63 -17.88 -14.69
N GLY A 195 12.13 -17.87 -15.92
CA GLY A 195 11.33 -17.61 -17.12
C GLY A 195 10.23 -18.63 -17.39
N HIS A 196 10.46 -19.91 -17.07
CA HIS A 196 9.51 -20.99 -17.39
C HIS A 196 8.55 -21.33 -16.25
N ASP A 197 9.07 -21.38 -15.03
CA ASP A 197 8.41 -22.05 -13.90
C ASP A 197 7.95 -21.06 -12.81
N CYS A 198 8.31 -19.78 -12.91
CA CYS A 198 8.02 -18.80 -11.88
C CYS A 198 7.12 -17.66 -12.37
N VAL A 199 6.30 -17.16 -11.45
CA VAL A 199 5.60 -15.88 -11.57
C VAL A 199 5.78 -15.16 -10.24
N ILE A 200 6.48 -14.03 -10.28
CA ILE A 200 6.81 -13.20 -9.14
C ILE A 200 5.94 -11.95 -9.20
N PRO A 201 5.05 -11.74 -8.21
CA PRO A 201 4.35 -10.48 -8.08
C PRO A 201 5.35 -9.35 -7.85
N TRP A 202 5.24 -8.28 -8.63
CA TRP A 202 6.09 -7.10 -8.50
C TRP A 202 5.24 -5.87 -8.24
N VAL A 203 5.33 -5.34 -7.03
CA VAL A 203 4.55 -4.19 -6.59
C VAL A 203 5.34 -2.92 -6.88
N GLY A 204 4.67 -1.91 -7.43
CA GLY A 204 5.30 -0.61 -7.69
C GLY A 204 4.28 0.51 -7.84
N ASP A 205 4.76 1.74 -7.87
CA ASP A 205 3.93 2.88 -8.26
C ASP A 205 3.49 2.77 -9.74
N GLN A 206 2.60 3.66 -10.17
CA GLN A 206 2.05 3.61 -11.53
C GLN A 206 3.15 3.76 -12.60
N LEU A 207 4.17 4.58 -12.35
CA LEU A 207 5.24 4.79 -13.31
C LEU A 207 6.10 3.53 -13.44
N THR A 208 6.53 2.94 -12.33
CA THR A 208 7.30 1.69 -12.28
C THR A 208 6.55 0.57 -12.99
N VAL A 209 5.28 0.34 -12.64
CA VAL A 209 4.43 -0.68 -13.28
C VAL A 209 4.32 -0.44 -14.80
N SER A 210 4.09 0.81 -15.21
CA SER A 210 4.03 1.19 -16.63
C SER A 210 5.36 0.90 -17.35
N ARG A 211 6.50 1.17 -16.70
CA ARG A 211 7.83 0.90 -17.27
C ARG A 211 8.11 -0.57 -17.43
N ILE A 212 7.79 -1.40 -16.44
CA ILE A 212 7.94 -2.85 -16.53
C ILE A 212 7.07 -3.42 -17.65
N ARG A 213 5.80 -2.99 -17.74
CA ARG A 213 4.90 -3.41 -18.83
C ARG A 213 5.42 -2.97 -20.19
N GLY A 214 5.93 -1.74 -20.29
CA GLY A 214 6.55 -1.22 -21.50
C GLY A 214 7.78 -2.04 -21.93
N LEU A 215 8.61 -2.49 -20.99
CA LEU A 215 9.71 -3.42 -21.24
C LEU A 215 9.22 -4.77 -21.75
N GLN A 216 8.19 -5.35 -21.13
CA GLN A 216 7.56 -6.61 -21.58
C GLN A 216 7.06 -6.49 -23.03
N VAL A 217 6.44 -5.36 -23.38
CA VAL A 217 5.98 -5.09 -24.76
C VAL A 217 7.16 -4.92 -25.71
N PHE A 218 8.16 -4.13 -25.35
CA PHE A 218 9.35 -3.90 -26.17
C PHE A 218 10.10 -5.21 -26.48
N ARG A 219 10.13 -6.11 -25.49
CA ARG A 219 10.81 -7.40 -25.55
C ARG A 219 9.93 -8.55 -26.00
N CYS A 220 8.67 -8.33 -26.38
CA CYS A 220 7.74 -9.43 -26.64
C CYS A 220 8.20 -10.43 -27.73
N GLN A 221 9.17 -10.06 -28.56
CA GLN A 221 9.75 -10.89 -29.62
C GLN A 221 11.08 -11.55 -29.23
N ASP A 222 11.59 -11.33 -28.01
CA ASP A 222 12.82 -11.97 -27.55
C ASP A 222 12.64 -13.49 -27.44
N LEU A 223 13.75 -14.22 -27.57
CA LEU A 223 13.73 -15.66 -27.84
C LEU A 223 13.29 -16.51 -26.64
N ASN A 224 13.41 -16.01 -25.41
CA ASN A 224 13.08 -16.76 -24.20
C ASN A 224 12.22 -15.94 -23.22
N ALA A 225 11.47 -16.65 -22.37
CA ALA A 225 10.52 -16.02 -21.45
C ALA A 225 11.17 -15.16 -20.35
N PHE A 226 12.44 -15.42 -20.02
CA PHE A 226 13.18 -14.62 -19.05
C PHE A 226 13.48 -13.22 -19.60
N ASP A 227 14.02 -13.12 -20.81
CA ASP A 227 14.33 -11.85 -21.48
C ASP A 227 13.06 -11.03 -21.70
N ARG A 228 11.95 -11.70 -22.04
CA ARG A 228 10.61 -11.09 -22.14
C ARG A 228 10.03 -10.60 -20.81
N LEU A 229 10.73 -10.84 -19.69
CA LEU A 229 10.28 -10.54 -18.34
C LEU A 229 8.93 -11.19 -18.00
N GLU A 230 8.63 -12.36 -18.58
CA GLU A 230 7.36 -13.04 -18.35
C GLU A 230 7.24 -13.48 -16.90
N HIS A 231 8.32 -13.76 -16.20
CA HIS A 231 8.29 -14.15 -14.79
C HIS A 231 7.81 -13.03 -13.85
N LEU A 232 7.58 -11.81 -14.32
CA LEU A 232 7.08 -10.69 -13.52
C LEU A 232 5.58 -10.46 -13.75
N GLU A 233 4.82 -10.40 -12.65
CA GLU A 233 3.42 -9.98 -12.64
C GLU A 233 3.24 -8.68 -11.86
N THR A 234 3.09 -7.57 -12.58
CA THR A 234 3.03 -6.24 -11.96
C THR A 234 1.73 -6.00 -11.21
N GLN A 235 1.83 -5.54 -9.96
CA GLN A 235 0.70 -5.16 -9.11
C GLN A 235 0.81 -3.68 -8.73
N PRO A 236 -0.31 -2.93 -8.64
CA PRO A 236 -0.25 -1.55 -8.18
C PRO A 236 0.09 -1.50 -6.68
N GLY A 237 0.97 -0.57 -6.31
CA GLY A 237 1.29 -0.28 -4.91
C GLY A 237 0.15 0.50 -4.24
N TRP A 238 -0.54 -0.14 -3.30
CA TRP A 238 -1.68 0.45 -2.58
C TRP A 238 -1.35 1.77 -1.87
N LEU A 239 -0.13 1.91 -1.32
CA LEU A 239 0.31 3.18 -0.70
C LEU A 239 0.21 4.36 -1.68
N HIS A 240 0.69 4.19 -2.91
CA HIS A 240 0.64 5.23 -3.92
C HIS A 240 -0.79 5.54 -4.36
N LEU A 241 -1.67 4.53 -4.39
CA LEU A 241 -3.10 4.72 -4.65
C LEU A 241 -3.77 5.51 -3.52
N GLN A 242 -3.42 5.26 -2.25
CA GLN A 242 -3.91 6.03 -1.11
C GLN A 242 -3.45 7.49 -1.20
N MET A 243 -2.17 7.75 -1.47
CA MET A 243 -1.66 9.10 -1.67
C MET A 243 -2.38 9.82 -2.83
N ALA A 244 -2.63 9.14 -3.94
CA ALA A 244 -3.35 9.71 -5.08
C ALA A 244 -4.82 10.02 -4.71
N LEU A 245 -5.48 9.13 -3.97
CA LEU A 245 -6.84 9.35 -3.46
C LEU A 245 -6.90 10.56 -2.54
N GLU A 246 -5.98 10.69 -1.60
CA GLU A 246 -5.92 11.85 -0.70
C GLU A 246 -5.68 13.16 -1.42
N ASN A 247 -4.81 13.17 -2.44
CA ASN A 247 -4.60 14.34 -3.30
C ASN A 247 -5.89 14.71 -4.08
N SER A 248 -6.64 13.69 -4.54
CA SER A 248 -7.93 13.88 -5.19
C SER A 248 -8.97 14.46 -4.22
N LEU A 249 -9.11 13.87 -3.02
CA LEU A 249 -10.00 14.36 -1.97
C LEU A 249 -9.65 15.79 -1.55
N HIS A 250 -8.37 16.09 -1.39
CA HIS A 250 -7.91 17.44 -1.13
C HIS A 250 -8.38 18.38 -2.24
N THR A 251 -8.05 18.10 -3.50
CA THR A 251 -8.38 18.96 -4.64
C THR A 251 -9.88 19.22 -4.75
N GLN A 252 -10.70 18.21 -4.50
CA GLN A 252 -12.17 18.30 -4.62
C GLN A 252 -12.82 19.00 -3.42
N TYR A 253 -12.35 18.72 -2.20
CA TYR A 253 -13.03 19.09 -0.96
C TYR A 253 -12.29 20.14 -0.11
N PHE A 254 -11.15 20.66 -0.58
CA PHE A 254 -10.41 21.70 0.16
C PHE A 254 -11.27 22.92 0.44
N GLY A 255 -12.04 23.35 -0.56
CA GLY A 255 -13.01 24.44 -0.45
C GLY A 255 -12.36 25.80 -0.21
N THR A 256 -13.13 26.71 0.37
CA THR A 256 -12.71 28.07 0.70
C THR A 256 -12.88 28.34 2.18
N ARG A 257 -12.21 29.38 2.70
CA ARG A 257 -12.32 29.81 4.12
C ARG A 257 -13.73 30.21 4.54
N ALA A 258 -14.56 30.63 3.58
CA ALA A 258 -15.95 30.98 3.83
C ALA A 258 -16.87 29.75 3.85
N GLY A 259 -16.42 28.62 3.29
CA GLY A 259 -17.15 27.35 3.28
C GLY A 259 -16.71 26.40 4.39
N LEU A 260 -17.39 25.26 4.47
CA LEU A 260 -17.10 24.19 5.44
C LEU A 260 -16.20 23.07 4.87
N GLY A 261 -15.29 23.43 3.96
CA GLY A 261 -14.33 22.50 3.34
C GLY A 261 -13.15 22.15 4.25
N LEU A 262 -12.20 21.36 3.75
CA LEU A 262 -11.03 20.92 4.53
C LEU A 262 -10.16 22.08 5.02
N ILE A 263 -10.10 23.22 4.29
CA ILE A 263 -9.36 24.40 4.75
C ILE A 263 -9.91 24.95 6.06
N HIS A 264 -11.24 24.94 6.23
CA HIS A 264 -11.87 25.41 7.47
C HIS A 264 -11.49 24.52 8.64
N ALA A 265 -11.54 23.20 8.46
CA ALA A 265 -11.12 22.24 9.47
C ALA A 265 -9.63 22.36 9.79
N ALA A 266 -8.77 22.54 8.77
CA ALA A 266 -7.34 22.74 8.96
C ALA A 266 -7.04 23.99 9.79
N GLU A 267 -7.73 25.11 9.53
CA GLU A 267 -7.57 26.35 10.29
C GLU A 267 -8.09 26.22 11.72
N LEU A 268 -9.25 25.57 11.91
CA LEU A 268 -9.82 25.31 13.23
C LEU A 268 -8.90 24.45 14.11
N LEU A 269 -8.28 23.42 13.51
CA LEU A 269 -7.35 22.51 14.17
C LEU A 269 -5.90 23.02 14.16
N ASN A 270 -5.65 24.22 13.60
CA ASN A 270 -4.31 24.81 13.45
C ASN A 270 -3.28 23.86 12.78
N ARG A 271 -3.74 23.09 11.78
CA ARG A 271 -2.93 22.14 11.01
C ARG A 271 -2.11 22.87 9.94
N LYS A 272 -0.82 22.56 9.87
CA LYS A 272 0.14 23.16 8.92
C LYS A 272 0.50 22.15 7.84
N GLY A 273 0.93 22.63 6.66
CA GLY A 273 1.43 21.76 5.59
C GLY A 273 0.37 21.07 4.75
N VAL A 274 -0.91 21.47 4.88
CA VAL A 274 -2.04 20.94 4.09
C VAL A 274 -2.58 21.93 3.06
N HIS A 275 -2.03 23.14 2.97
CA HIS A 275 -2.54 24.17 2.05
C HIS A 275 -2.21 23.89 0.58
N THR A 276 -1.10 23.21 0.33
CA THR A 276 -0.62 22.93 -1.02
C THR A 276 -0.34 21.44 -1.11
N PRO A 277 -1.02 20.73 -2.03
CA PRO A 277 -0.69 19.34 -2.33
C PRO A 277 0.78 19.17 -2.69
N SER A 278 1.39 18.12 -2.16
CA SER A 278 2.75 17.74 -2.48
C SER A 278 2.88 16.22 -2.46
N VAL A 279 3.59 15.67 -3.44
CA VAL A 279 4.01 14.26 -3.44
C VAL A 279 5.30 14.06 -2.64
N GLN A 280 5.97 15.15 -2.27
CA GLN A 280 7.21 15.13 -1.48
C GLN A 280 6.95 15.56 -0.03
N GLY A 281 7.74 14.99 0.87
CA GLY A 281 7.73 15.35 2.29
C GLY A 281 6.55 14.75 3.05
N THR A 282 6.06 15.47 4.05
CA THR A 282 5.08 14.93 5.01
C THR A 282 3.62 15.17 4.62
N PHE A 283 3.35 15.64 3.40
CA PHE A 283 1.98 16.01 3.00
C PHE A 283 0.99 14.86 3.16
N HIS A 284 1.33 13.66 2.63
CA HIS A 284 0.52 12.43 2.78
C HIS A 284 0.14 12.18 4.24
N HIS A 285 1.12 12.13 5.14
CA HIS A 285 0.88 11.91 6.55
C HIS A 285 -0.05 12.98 7.15
N THR A 286 0.19 14.26 6.84
CA THR A 286 -0.63 15.34 7.41
C THR A 286 -2.05 15.37 6.85
N ILE A 287 -2.25 15.12 5.54
CA ILE A 287 -3.59 15.11 4.94
C ILE A 287 -4.37 13.88 5.41
N GLN A 288 -3.73 12.73 5.54
CA GLN A 288 -4.36 11.53 6.08
C GLN A 288 -4.89 11.79 7.50
N GLU A 289 -4.04 12.31 8.40
CA GLU A 289 -4.47 12.66 9.76
C GLU A 289 -5.63 13.67 9.74
N LEU A 290 -5.57 14.70 8.88
CA LEU A 290 -6.66 15.68 8.78
C LEU A 290 -7.97 15.02 8.36
N LEU A 291 -7.94 14.15 7.35
CA LEU A 291 -9.11 13.43 6.86
C LEU A 291 -9.70 12.53 7.94
N GLU A 292 -8.87 11.82 8.71
CA GLU A 292 -9.30 10.98 9.83
C GLU A 292 -9.99 11.81 10.92
N HIS A 293 -9.39 12.93 11.36
CA HIS A 293 -10.01 13.81 12.37
C HIS A 293 -11.32 14.43 11.89
N VAL A 294 -11.38 14.86 10.62
CA VAL A 294 -12.59 15.44 10.04
C VAL A 294 -13.68 14.37 9.94
N ALA A 295 -13.35 13.18 9.44
CA ALA A 295 -14.29 12.07 9.34
C ALA A 295 -14.85 11.70 10.71
N GLU A 296 -13.99 11.54 11.72
CA GLU A 296 -14.41 11.22 13.08
C GLU A 296 -15.33 12.30 13.66
N ALA A 297 -14.95 13.58 13.55
CA ALA A 297 -15.79 14.68 14.04
C ALA A 297 -17.17 14.71 13.36
N ARG A 298 -17.21 14.48 12.04
CA ARG A 298 -18.47 14.42 11.28
C ARG A 298 -19.32 13.21 11.66
N PHE A 299 -18.72 12.04 11.86
CA PHE A 299 -19.44 10.85 12.30
C PHE A 299 -20.08 11.07 13.67
N ARG A 300 -19.36 11.69 14.62
CA ARG A 300 -19.90 12.03 15.94
C ARG A 300 -21.09 12.99 15.85
N ASP A 301 -20.99 14.02 15.00
CA ASP A 301 -22.08 14.97 14.75
C ASP A 301 -23.31 14.30 14.11
N LEU A 302 -23.09 13.41 13.13
CA LEU A 302 -24.15 12.64 12.48
C LEU A 302 -24.88 11.72 13.48
N TRP A 303 -24.14 11.07 14.38
CA TRP A 303 -24.71 10.26 15.45
C TRP A 303 -25.69 11.07 16.31
N CYS A 304 -25.28 12.24 16.80
CA CYS A 304 -26.14 13.12 17.59
C CYS A 304 -27.33 13.65 16.77
N THR A 305 -27.07 14.13 15.55
CA THR A 305 -28.07 14.77 14.69
C THR A 305 -29.17 13.80 14.27
N VAL A 306 -28.81 12.61 13.77
CA VAL A 306 -29.78 11.61 13.29
C VAL A 306 -30.60 11.02 14.43
N SER A 307 -29.98 10.82 15.60
CA SER A 307 -30.65 10.24 16.76
C SER A 307 -31.43 11.26 17.60
N GLY A 308 -31.23 12.56 17.36
CA GLY A 308 -31.84 13.64 18.11
C GLY A 308 -31.33 13.77 19.54
N VAL A 309 -30.13 13.26 19.86
CA VAL A 309 -29.54 13.37 21.19
C VAL A 309 -28.47 14.45 21.25
N PRO A 310 -28.27 15.12 22.41
CA PRO A 310 -27.29 16.21 22.51
C PRO A 310 -25.84 15.72 22.61
N SER A 311 -25.61 14.46 23.03
CA SER A 311 -24.27 13.90 23.19
C SER A 311 -24.22 12.41 22.86
N LEU A 312 -23.03 11.89 22.55
CA LEU A 312 -22.84 10.45 22.32
C LEU A 312 -23.12 9.63 23.58
N ALA A 313 -22.94 10.18 24.78
CA ALA A 313 -23.25 9.49 26.03
C ALA A 313 -24.73 9.08 26.12
N ASP A 314 -25.64 9.90 25.58
CA ASP A 314 -27.08 9.63 25.59
C ASP A 314 -27.47 8.44 24.69
N LEU A 315 -26.63 8.10 23.71
CA LEU A 315 -26.83 6.92 22.86
C LEU A 315 -26.71 5.61 23.62
N ARG A 316 -26.11 5.61 24.81
CA ARG A 316 -26.00 4.41 25.67
C ARG A 316 -27.35 3.90 26.16
N SER A 317 -28.40 4.73 26.09
CA SER A 317 -29.77 4.32 26.38
C SER A 317 -30.41 3.49 25.25
N LYS A 318 -29.82 3.50 24.05
CA LYS A 318 -30.33 2.75 22.90
C LYS A 318 -29.82 1.32 22.90
N THR A 319 -30.63 0.42 22.37
CA THR A 319 -30.26 -0.98 22.13
C THR A 319 -29.32 -1.09 20.93
N PRO A 320 -28.53 -2.18 20.80
CA PRO A 320 -27.66 -2.40 19.65
C PRO A 320 -28.40 -2.35 18.31
N THR A 321 -29.61 -2.90 18.23
CA THR A 321 -30.44 -2.85 17.01
C THR A 321 -30.78 -1.41 16.62
N GLN A 322 -31.16 -0.56 17.58
CA GLN A 322 -31.44 0.85 17.32
C GLN A 322 -30.18 1.60 16.86
N LEU A 323 -29.02 1.31 17.45
CA LEU A 323 -27.75 1.88 17.01
C LEU A 323 -27.41 1.45 15.58
N HIS A 324 -27.62 0.17 15.25
CA HIS A 324 -27.43 -0.33 13.89
C HIS A 324 -28.38 0.36 12.89
N GLU A 325 -29.66 0.51 13.21
CA GLU A 325 -30.63 1.22 12.36
C GLU A 325 -30.22 2.68 12.10
N ILE A 326 -29.71 3.37 13.12
CA ILE A 326 -29.17 4.73 12.99
C ILE A 326 -27.93 4.72 12.08
N ALA A 327 -26.99 3.78 12.27
CA ALA A 327 -25.82 3.65 11.41
C ALA A 327 -26.20 3.37 9.94
N VAL A 328 -27.19 2.50 9.71
CA VAL A 328 -27.76 2.25 8.37
C VAL A 328 -28.34 3.54 7.79
N TYR A 329 -29.06 4.33 8.57
CA TYR A 329 -29.61 5.61 8.11
C TYR A 329 -28.51 6.62 7.77
N ILE A 330 -27.42 6.68 8.54
CA ILE A 330 -26.29 7.58 8.26
C ILE A 330 -25.57 7.23 6.96
N VAL A 331 -25.45 5.93 6.63
CA VAL A 331 -24.74 5.45 5.44
C VAL A 331 -25.58 5.59 4.16
N ASN A 332 -26.91 5.72 4.27
CA ASN A 332 -27.83 5.87 3.13
C ASN A 332 -28.03 7.33 2.72
#